data_AF-A0A4P6JUC9-F1
#
_entry.id   AF-A0A4P6JUC9-F1
#
_cell.length_a   1.000
_cell.length_b   1.000
_cell.length_c   1.000
_cell.angle_alpha   90.00
_cell.angle_beta   90.00
_cell.angle_gamma   90.00
#
_symmetry.space_group_name_H-M   'P 1'
#
loop_
_entity.id
_entity.type
_entity.pdbx_description
1 polymer ?
#
loop_
_entity_poly.entity_id
_entity_poly.type
_entity_poly.pdbx_seq_one_letter_code
_entity_poly.pdbx_strand_id
1 'polypeptide(L)'
;MDRERAALDVSDIGKRGLHAGLRELGGFQKFILRGNVVDLAVGIVIGASFNSVVTAMVNDFLQPLIGKVANVSTLNSAQTAGFMWGHFIGTLITFLLTAAVVYFFVVRPVNALQDRFFPHKDEAPTTRECPFCLSSVPIKATRCAYCTAQLPPSDTPETQTV
;
A
#
# COMPACT_ATOMS: atom_id res chain seq x y z
N MET A 1 -9.32 -7.57 65.41
CA MET A 1 -8.61 -8.59 64.60
C MET A 1 -8.77 -8.30 63.09
N ASP A 2 -8.97 -7.03 62.70
CA ASP A 2 -9.56 -6.69 61.40
C ASP A 2 -8.66 -5.80 60.53
N ARG A 3 -7.44 -5.47 60.99
CA ARG A 3 -6.51 -4.61 60.25
C ARG A 3 -5.63 -5.37 59.24
N GLU A 4 -5.37 -6.66 59.49
CA GLU A 4 -4.54 -7.50 58.59
C GLU A 4 -5.33 -8.04 57.37
N ARG A 5 -6.66 -8.19 57.45
CA ARG A 5 -7.49 -8.60 56.30
C ARG A 5 -7.61 -7.51 55.24
N ALA A 6 -7.61 -6.24 55.63
CA ALA A 6 -7.71 -5.12 54.68
C ALA A 6 -6.43 -4.93 53.84
N ALA A 7 -5.25 -5.25 54.40
CA ALA A 7 -3.98 -5.12 53.68
C ALA A 7 -3.79 -6.20 52.59
N LEU A 8 -4.36 -7.39 52.79
CA LEU A 8 -4.30 -8.49 51.82
C LEU A 8 -5.19 -8.25 50.59
N ASP A 9 -6.31 -7.54 50.75
CA ASP A 9 -7.27 -7.28 49.67
C ASP A 9 -6.79 -6.18 48.70
N VAL A 10 -6.19 -5.09 49.22
CA VAL A 10 -5.68 -3.97 48.39
C VAL A 10 -4.54 -4.40 47.46
N SER A 11 -3.65 -5.30 47.91
CA SER A 11 -2.56 -5.80 47.05
C SER A 11 -3.06 -6.73 45.93
N ASP A 12 -4.21 -7.38 46.11
CA ASP A 12 -4.77 -8.34 45.15
C ASP A 12 -5.53 -7.60 44.02
N ILE A 13 -6.22 -6.49 44.36
CA ILE A 13 -6.92 -5.61 43.39
C ILE A 13 -5.94 -5.04 42.36
N GLY A 14 -4.75 -4.60 42.78
CA GLY A 14 -3.71 -4.09 41.88
C GLY A 14 -3.17 -5.14 40.90
N LYS A 15 -2.97 -6.38 41.35
CA LYS A 15 -2.47 -7.47 40.48
C LYS A 15 -3.51 -7.94 39.47
N ARG A 16 -4.81 -7.96 39.85
CA ARG A 16 -5.90 -8.35 38.94
C ARG A 16 -6.15 -7.32 37.84
N GLY A 17 -6.06 -6.02 38.13
CA GLY A 17 -6.15 -4.96 37.12
C GLY A 17 -5.02 -5.02 36.09
N LEU A 18 -3.80 -5.34 36.52
CA LEU A 18 -2.64 -5.48 35.65
C LEU A 18 -2.78 -6.69 34.69
N HIS A 19 -3.22 -7.86 35.20
CA HIS A 19 -3.43 -9.04 34.37
C HIS A 19 -4.58 -8.90 33.35
N ALA A 20 -5.62 -8.12 33.66
CA ALA A 20 -6.67 -7.80 32.71
C ALA A 20 -6.12 -6.94 31.55
N GLY A 21 -5.34 -5.90 31.85
CA GLY A 21 -4.69 -5.06 30.82
C GLY A 21 -3.69 -5.81 29.94
N LEU A 22 -2.91 -6.73 30.50
CA LEU A 22 -1.97 -7.57 29.74
C LEU A 22 -2.67 -8.56 28.78
N ARG A 23 -3.89 -9.01 29.10
CA ARG A 23 -4.68 -9.87 28.20
C ARG A 23 -5.18 -9.10 26.98
N GLU A 24 -5.63 -7.85 27.15
CA GLU A 24 -6.06 -6.98 26.06
C GLU A 24 -4.89 -6.60 25.14
N LEU A 25 -3.73 -6.26 25.71
CA LEU A 25 -2.50 -5.99 24.96
C LEU A 25 -2.02 -7.23 24.18
N GLY A 26 -2.17 -8.43 24.75
CA GLY A 26 -1.90 -9.69 24.05
C GLY A 26 -2.86 -9.95 22.88
N GLY A 27 -4.11 -9.48 22.97
CA GLY A 27 -5.08 -9.54 21.88
C GLY A 27 -4.71 -8.62 20.72
N PHE A 28 -4.30 -7.38 21.03
CA PHE A 28 -3.84 -6.41 20.04
C PHE A 28 -2.55 -6.85 19.34
N GLN A 29 -1.56 -7.37 20.09
CA GLN A 29 -0.33 -7.88 19.50
C GLN A 29 -0.61 -9.03 18.51
N LYS A 30 -1.50 -9.97 18.85
CA LYS A 30 -1.90 -11.07 17.96
C LYS A 30 -2.63 -10.58 16.69
N PHE A 31 -3.30 -9.44 16.76
CA PHE A 31 -3.92 -8.81 15.59
C PHE A 31 -2.87 -8.17 14.66
N ILE A 32 -1.92 -7.42 15.21
CA ILE A 32 -0.82 -6.81 14.44
C ILE A 32 0.10 -7.89 13.85
N LEU A 33 0.40 -8.96 14.60
CA LEU A 33 1.23 -10.08 14.12
C LEU A 33 0.58 -10.93 13.01
N ARG A 34 -0.64 -10.62 12.57
CA ARG A 34 -1.31 -11.30 11.44
C ARG A 34 -0.65 -11.01 10.08
N GLY A 35 0.42 -10.21 10.04
CA GLY A 35 1.29 -9.96 8.87
C GLY A 35 0.65 -9.04 7.83
N ASN A 36 -0.48 -9.46 7.25
CA ASN A 36 -1.19 -8.74 6.20
C ASN A 36 -1.62 -7.30 6.59
N VAL A 37 -1.86 -7.05 7.88
CA VAL A 37 -2.28 -5.72 8.36
C VAL A 37 -1.09 -4.76 8.45
N VAL A 38 0.10 -5.27 8.79
CA VAL A 38 1.29 -4.45 9.00
C VAL A 38 1.83 -3.94 7.67
N ASP A 39 1.94 -4.81 6.68
CA ASP A 39 2.45 -4.44 5.35
C ASP A 39 1.53 -3.39 4.69
N LEU A 40 0.21 -3.57 4.82
CA LEU A 40 -0.76 -2.61 4.32
C LEU A 40 -0.70 -1.28 5.08
N ALA A 41 -0.57 -1.31 6.42
CA ALA A 41 -0.44 -0.11 7.23
C ALA A 41 0.84 0.68 6.90
N VAL A 42 1.97 -0.01 6.75
CA VAL A 42 3.25 0.60 6.37
C VAL A 42 3.15 1.24 4.98
N GLY A 43 2.52 0.56 4.01
CA GLY A 43 2.29 1.11 2.67
C GLY A 43 1.51 2.43 2.68
N ILE A 44 0.43 2.53 3.48
CA ILE A 44 -0.39 3.74 3.58
C ILE A 44 0.41 4.89 4.21
N VAL A 45 1.14 4.63 5.30
CA VAL A 45 1.90 5.66 6.02
C VAL A 45 3.04 6.22 5.16
N ILE A 46 3.77 5.35 4.46
CA ILE A 46 4.83 5.77 3.54
C ILE A 46 4.23 6.54 2.36
N GLY A 47 3.13 6.05 1.79
CA GLY A 47 2.43 6.73 0.70
C GLY A 47 1.97 8.15 1.07
N ALA A 48 1.40 8.32 2.26
CA ALA A 48 0.98 9.62 2.76
C ALA A 48 2.17 10.59 2.95
N SER A 49 3.26 10.11 3.56
CA SER A 49 4.46 10.90 3.81
C SER A 49 5.15 11.33 2.50
N PHE A 50 5.23 10.42 1.54
CA PHE A 50 5.78 10.72 0.23
C PHE A 50 4.95 11.77 -0.52
N ASN A 51 3.62 11.68 -0.46
CA ASN A 51 2.73 12.67 -1.07
C ASN A 51 2.95 14.09 -0.48
N SER A 52 3.21 14.21 0.82
CA SER A 52 3.56 15.49 1.45
C SER A 52 4.85 16.08 0.89
N VAL A 53 5.89 15.26 0.66
CA VAL A 53 7.16 15.72 0.08
C VAL A 53 6.96 16.21 -1.36
N VAL A 54 6.20 15.46 -2.17
CA VAL A 54 5.87 15.86 -3.55
C VAL A 54 5.09 17.17 -3.54
N THR A 55 4.08 17.27 -2.70
CA THR A 55 3.22 18.47 -2.61
C THR A 55 4.03 19.68 -2.16
N ALA A 56 4.93 19.54 -1.18
CA ALA A 56 5.82 20.61 -0.75
C ALA A 56 6.74 21.06 -1.90
N MET A 57 7.35 20.12 -2.62
CA MET A 57 8.22 20.46 -3.76
C MET A 57 7.46 21.20 -4.88
N VAL A 58 6.23 20.80 -5.16
CA VAL A 58 5.38 21.49 -6.15
C VAL A 58 4.99 22.88 -5.66
N ASN A 59 4.60 23.00 -4.39
CA ASN A 59 4.15 24.28 -3.84
C ASN A 59 5.30 25.28 -3.69
N ASP A 60 6.48 24.82 -3.28
CA ASP A 60 7.61 25.69 -2.99
C ASP A 60 8.42 26.06 -4.25
N PHE A 61 8.45 25.20 -5.26
CA PHE A 61 9.20 25.45 -6.50
C PHE A 61 8.30 25.77 -7.69
N LEU A 62 7.24 24.99 -7.95
CA LEU A 62 6.46 25.11 -9.18
C LEU A 62 5.44 26.25 -9.11
N GLN A 63 4.71 26.41 -7.99
CA GLN A 63 3.74 27.51 -7.85
C GLN A 63 4.36 28.91 -8.01
N PRO A 64 5.51 29.25 -7.39
CA PRO A 64 6.12 30.56 -7.61
C PRO A 64 6.71 30.71 -9.02
N LEU A 65 7.18 29.64 -9.66
CA LEU A 65 7.60 29.69 -11.07
C LEU A 65 6.41 29.99 -12.00
N ILE A 66 5.27 29.32 -11.78
CA ILE A 66 4.05 29.57 -12.54
C ILE A 66 3.50 30.96 -12.24
N GLY A 67 3.55 31.41 -10.98
CA GLY A 67 3.13 32.75 -10.60
C GLY A 67 3.92 33.85 -11.30
N LYS A 68 5.24 33.64 -11.50
CA LYS A 68 6.13 34.57 -12.20
C LYS A 68 6.02 34.49 -13.72
N VAL A 69 5.89 33.29 -14.30
CA VAL A 69 5.85 33.08 -15.75
C VAL A 69 4.46 33.33 -16.34
N ALA A 70 3.39 32.98 -15.61
CA ALA A 70 2.02 33.09 -16.08
C ALA A 70 1.32 34.40 -15.67
N ASN A 71 1.96 35.32 -14.92
CA ASN A 71 1.34 36.56 -14.40
C ASN A 71 -0.11 36.32 -13.92
N VAL A 72 -0.25 35.38 -12.97
CA VAL A 72 -1.57 34.96 -12.46
C VAL A 72 -2.33 36.09 -11.75
N SER A 73 -1.66 37.19 -11.42
CA SER A 73 -2.29 38.45 -10.98
C SER A 73 -3.13 39.12 -12.06
N THR A 74 -2.86 38.88 -13.36
CA THR A 74 -3.74 39.34 -14.45
C THR A 74 -4.76 38.29 -14.90
N LEU A 75 -4.53 36.99 -14.66
CA LEU A 75 -5.46 35.91 -15.03
C LEU A 75 -6.49 35.57 -13.94
N ASN A 76 -6.15 35.73 -12.65
CA ASN A 76 -7.11 35.65 -11.55
C ASN A 76 -7.95 36.93 -11.40
N SER A 77 -7.48 38.04 -11.97
CA SER A 77 -8.20 39.31 -12.04
C SER A 77 -8.88 39.54 -13.40
N ALA A 78 -8.67 38.65 -14.38
CA ALA A 78 -9.41 38.63 -15.64
C ALA A 78 -10.79 38.00 -15.42
N GLN A 79 -11.69 38.79 -14.83
CA GLN A 79 -13.10 38.44 -14.75
C GLN A 79 -13.80 38.81 -16.06
N THR A 80 -13.82 37.89 -17.02
CA THR A 80 -14.76 37.96 -18.14
C THR A 80 -16.00 37.15 -17.75
N ALA A 81 -17.02 37.84 -17.22
CA ALA A 81 -18.36 37.28 -16.98
C ALA A 81 -18.47 36.16 -15.93
N GLY A 82 -17.82 36.30 -14.76
CA GLY A 82 -18.22 35.57 -13.54
C GLY A 82 -17.83 34.08 -13.45
N PHE A 83 -17.07 33.54 -14.40
CA PHE A 83 -16.56 32.16 -14.32
C PHE A 83 -15.02 32.17 -14.24
N MET A 84 -14.45 31.65 -13.16
CA MET A 84 -13.00 31.65 -12.90
C MET A 84 -12.28 30.50 -13.63
N TRP A 85 -12.19 30.56 -14.95
CA TRP A 85 -11.46 29.55 -15.75
C TRP A 85 -9.94 29.57 -15.47
N GLY A 86 -9.42 30.74 -15.07
CA GLY A 86 -7.99 30.94 -14.80
C GLY A 86 -7.45 30.05 -13.68
N HIS A 87 -8.20 29.88 -12.59
CA HIS A 87 -7.79 29.01 -11.49
C HIS A 87 -7.77 27.54 -11.92
N PHE A 88 -8.79 27.10 -12.65
CA PHE A 88 -8.88 25.71 -13.12
C PHE A 88 -7.70 25.34 -14.03
N ILE A 89 -7.37 26.20 -15.00
CA ILE A 89 -6.25 25.98 -15.93
C ILE A 89 -4.91 26.00 -15.17
N GLY A 90 -4.76 26.90 -14.20
CA GLY A 90 -3.59 26.92 -13.32
C GLY A 90 -3.41 25.62 -12.52
N THR A 91 -4.49 25.11 -11.92
CA THR A 91 -4.47 23.83 -11.19
C THR A 91 -4.21 22.62 -12.10
N LEU A 92 -4.63 22.69 -13.36
CA LEU A 92 -4.42 21.62 -14.33
C LEU A 92 -2.96 21.58 -14.82
N ILE A 93 -2.35 22.75 -15.01
CA ILE A 93 -0.91 22.88 -15.34
C ILE A 93 -0.05 22.41 -14.16
N THR A 94 -0.37 22.81 -12.92
CA THR A 94 0.37 22.33 -11.73
C THR A 94 0.22 20.83 -11.54
N PHE A 95 -0.96 20.26 -11.78
CA PHE A 95 -1.19 18.82 -11.73
C PHE A 95 -0.34 18.06 -12.76
N LEU A 96 -0.32 18.50 -14.03
CA LEU A 96 0.51 17.87 -15.06
C LEU A 96 2.01 17.93 -14.71
N LEU A 97 2.49 19.07 -14.22
CA LEU A 97 3.89 19.23 -13.84
C LEU A 97 4.25 18.35 -12.63
N THR A 98 3.34 18.25 -11.65
CA THR A 98 3.51 17.34 -10.50
C THR A 98 3.61 15.89 -10.94
N ALA A 99 2.71 15.45 -11.82
CA ALA A 99 2.73 14.11 -12.37
C ALA A 99 4.03 13.83 -13.15
N ALA A 100 4.51 14.79 -13.94
CA ALA A 100 5.77 14.68 -14.68
C ALA A 100 6.98 14.53 -13.74
N VAL A 101 7.02 15.32 -12.66
CA VAL A 101 8.07 15.27 -11.64
C VAL A 101 8.06 13.93 -10.90
N VAL A 102 6.89 13.47 -10.42
CA VAL A 102 6.76 12.17 -9.74
C VAL A 102 7.16 11.03 -10.67
N TYR A 103 6.72 11.07 -11.93
CA TYR A 103 7.10 10.06 -12.92
C TYR A 103 8.61 10.02 -13.13
N PHE A 104 9.25 11.19 -13.30
CA PHE A 104 10.69 11.27 -13.58
C PHE A 104 11.55 10.90 -12.36
N PHE A 105 11.21 11.39 -11.16
CA PHE A 105 12.02 11.22 -9.96
C PHE A 105 11.70 9.96 -9.15
N VAL A 106 10.53 9.34 -9.34
CA VAL A 106 10.14 8.16 -8.57
C VAL A 106 9.87 6.96 -9.45
N VAL A 107 8.93 7.06 -10.38
CA VAL A 107 8.57 5.91 -11.23
C VAL A 107 9.78 5.46 -12.04
N ARG A 108 10.52 6.40 -12.65
CA ARG A 108 11.66 6.06 -13.50
C ARG A 108 12.83 5.39 -12.74
N PRO A 109 13.33 5.90 -11.60
CA PRO A 109 14.37 5.21 -10.84
C PRO A 109 13.86 3.94 -10.18
N VAL A 110 12.61 3.90 -9.71
CA VAL A 110 12.03 2.66 -9.15
C VAL A 110 11.94 1.58 -10.23
N ASN A 111 11.46 1.90 -11.42
CA ASN A 111 11.43 0.95 -12.54
C ASN A 111 12.85 0.50 -12.92
N ALA A 112 13.80 1.44 -13.02
CA ALA A 112 15.20 1.12 -13.32
C ALA A 112 15.88 0.27 -12.22
N LEU A 113 15.51 0.47 -10.95
CA LEU A 113 15.99 -0.31 -9.82
C LEU A 113 15.31 -1.68 -9.79
N GLN A 114 14.00 -1.76 -10.04
CA GLN A 114 13.24 -3.00 -10.06
C GLN A 114 13.77 -3.94 -11.14
N ASP A 115 14.03 -3.44 -12.35
CA ASP A 115 14.63 -4.21 -13.44
C ASP A 115 16.02 -4.76 -13.10
N ARG A 116 16.73 -4.09 -12.18
CA ARG A 116 18.12 -4.43 -11.80
C ARG A 116 18.23 -5.28 -10.54
N PHE A 117 17.34 -5.08 -9.56
CA PHE A 117 17.38 -5.76 -8.26
C PHE A 117 16.40 -6.93 -8.18
N PHE A 118 15.29 -6.87 -8.92
CA PHE A 118 14.29 -7.92 -8.98
C PHE A 118 13.83 -8.08 -10.44
N PRO A 119 14.70 -8.57 -11.35
CA PRO A 119 14.24 -8.96 -12.69
C PRO A 119 13.05 -9.89 -12.47
N HIS A 120 11.87 -9.50 -12.97
CA HIS A 120 10.58 -10.13 -12.67
C HIS A 120 10.68 -11.66 -12.57
N LYS A 121 10.99 -12.13 -11.36
CA LYS A 121 10.35 -13.28 -10.80
C LYS A 121 9.05 -12.70 -10.27
N ASP A 122 8.17 -12.35 -11.21
CA ASP A 122 6.76 -12.60 -11.00
C ASP A 122 6.71 -13.92 -10.25
N GLU A 123 5.93 -13.99 -9.18
CA GLU A 123 5.62 -15.25 -8.56
C GLU A 123 4.95 -16.10 -9.64
N ALA A 124 5.79 -16.77 -10.45
CA ALA A 124 5.38 -17.58 -11.57
C ALA A 124 4.38 -18.51 -10.95
N PRO A 125 3.10 -18.43 -11.37
CA PRO A 125 1.95 -18.83 -10.58
C PRO A 125 2.26 -20.17 -9.95
N THR A 126 2.59 -20.20 -8.65
CA THR A 126 3.22 -21.42 -8.08
C THR A 126 2.28 -22.61 -8.15
N THR A 127 1.01 -22.33 -8.42
CA THR A 127 -0.10 -23.24 -8.65
C THR A 127 -0.69 -23.09 -10.05
N ARG A 128 -0.90 -24.22 -10.74
CA ARG A 128 -1.76 -24.38 -11.91
C ARG A 128 -3.05 -25.09 -11.52
N GLU A 129 -4.13 -24.86 -12.24
CA GLU A 129 -5.35 -25.64 -12.06
C GLU A 129 -5.22 -27.03 -12.69
N CYS A 130 -5.69 -28.06 -12.00
CA CYS A 130 -5.69 -29.41 -12.55
C CYS A 130 -6.80 -29.55 -13.61
N PRO A 131 -6.50 -29.98 -14.85
CA PRO A 131 -7.49 -30.10 -15.92
C PRO A 131 -8.56 -31.17 -15.67
N PHE A 132 -8.34 -32.08 -14.71
CA PHE A 132 -9.28 -33.16 -14.38
C PHE A 132 -10.23 -32.80 -13.23
N CYS A 133 -9.79 -31.99 -12.27
CA CYS A 133 -10.55 -31.75 -11.02
C CYS A 133 -10.61 -30.29 -10.58
N LEU A 134 -10.00 -29.37 -11.33
CA LEU A 134 -10.03 -27.92 -11.11
C LEU A 134 -9.52 -27.44 -9.74
N SER A 135 -8.79 -28.30 -9.02
CA SER A 135 -8.10 -27.91 -7.79
C SER A 135 -6.76 -27.24 -8.12
N SER A 136 -6.30 -26.36 -7.22
CA SER A 136 -4.99 -25.72 -7.34
C SER A 136 -3.87 -26.72 -6.99
N VAL A 137 -2.92 -26.91 -7.91
CA VAL A 137 -1.82 -27.87 -7.79
C VAL A 137 -0.50 -27.21 -8.16
N PRO A 138 0.62 -27.49 -7.48
CA PRO A 138 1.88 -26.86 -7.83
C PRO A 138 2.34 -27.21 -9.26
N ILE A 139 2.95 -26.25 -9.96
CA ILE A 139 3.40 -26.41 -11.36
C ILE A 139 4.24 -27.68 -11.57
N LYS A 140 5.12 -28.01 -10.63
CA LYS A 140 6.05 -29.15 -10.74
C LYS A 140 5.45 -30.50 -10.32
N ALA A 141 4.16 -30.56 -9.96
CA ALA A 141 3.54 -31.81 -9.56
C ALA A 141 3.38 -32.77 -10.75
N THR A 142 3.86 -34.00 -10.59
CA THR A 142 3.64 -35.10 -11.53
C THR A 142 2.31 -35.82 -11.29
N ARG A 143 1.74 -35.68 -10.07
CA ARG A 143 0.42 -36.19 -9.69
C ARG A 143 -0.36 -35.16 -8.88
N CYS A 144 -1.66 -35.06 -9.15
CA CYS A 144 -2.57 -34.19 -8.41
C CYS A 144 -2.85 -34.75 -7.00
N ALA A 145 -2.79 -33.90 -5.97
CA ALA A 145 -3.09 -34.30 -4.58
C ALA A 145 -4.59 -34.57 -4.32
N TYR A 146 -5.49 -33.94 -5.09
CA TYR A 146 -6.94 -34.07 -4.91
C TYR A 146 -7.51 -35.27 -5.64
N CYS A 147 -7.21 -35.43 -6.94
CA CYS A 147 -7.79 -36.49 -7.76
C CYS A 147 -6.84 -37.66 -8.06
N THR A 148 -5.58 -37.60 -7.63
CA THR A 148 -4.53 -38.61 -7.87
C THR A 148 -4.18 -38.91 -9.33
N ALA A 149 -4.76 -38.16 -10.28
CA ALA A 149 -4.46 -38.25 -11.70
C ALA A 149 -3.01 -37.83 -12.00
N GLN A 150 -2.43 -38.44 -13.03
CA GLN A 150 -1.12 -38.07 -13.57
C GLN A 150 -1.27 -36.79 -14.40
N LEU A 151 -0.48 -35.76 -14.09
CA LEU A 151 -0.56 -34.46 -14.76
C LEU A 151 0.40 -34.40 -15.96
N PRO A 152 -0.01 -33.82 -17.10
CA PRO A 152 0.92 -33.53 -18.19
C PRO A 152 1.95 -32.47 -17.76
N PRO A 153 3.14 -32.43 -18.40
CA PRO A 153 4.20 -31.46 -18.08
C PRO A 153 3.69 -30.01 -18.28
N SER A 154 4.13 -29.11 -17.40
CA SER A 154 3.68 -27.72 -17.34
C SER A 154 4.11 -26.84 -18.51
N ASP A 155 5.09 -27.31 -19.29
CA ASP A 155 5.76 -26.50 -20.32
C ASP A 155 5.07 -26.64 -21.69
N THR A 156 4.07 -27.53 -21.77
CA THR A 156 3.19 -27.59 -22.92
C THR A 156 2.24 -26.39 -22.82
N PRO A 157 2.27 -25.43 -23.76
CA PRO A 157 1.24 -24.41 -23.83
C PRO A 157 -0.08 -25.14 -23.98
N GLU A 158 -0.94 -25.02 -22.97
CA GLU A 158 -2.28 -25.59 -22.99
C GLU A 158 -2.97 -25.10 -24.25
N THR A 159 -3.13 -26.02 -25.19
CA THR A 159 -4.05 -25.90 -26.30
C THR A 159 -5.42 -25.56 -25.73
N GLN A 160 -5.80 -24.29 -25.88
CA GLN A 160 -7.15 -23.79 -25.66
C GLN A 160 -8.08 -24.46 -26.69
N THR A 161 -8.63 -25.61 -26.33
CA THR A 161 -9.74 -26.30 -27.01
C THR A 161 -10.51 -27.00 -25.90
N VAL A 162 -11.78 -26.75 -25.60
CA VAL A 162 -12.93 -26.18 -26.32
C VAL A 162 -13.79 -25.41 -25.33
#